data_AF-A0A970G9B9-F1
#
_entry.id   AF-A0A970G9B9-F1
#
_cell.length_a   1.000
_cell.length_b   1.000
_cell.length_c   1.000
_cell.angle_alpha   90.00
_cell.angle_beta   90.00
_cell.angle_gamma   90.00
#
_symmetry.space_group_name_H-M   'P 1'
#
loop_
_entity.id
_entity.type
_entity.pdbx_description
1 polymer ?
#
loop_
_entity_poly.entity_id
_entity_poly.type
_entity_poly.pdbx_seq_one_letter_code
_entity_poly.pdbx_strand_id
1 'polypeptide(L)'
;MNDGLIPSVSSPEGLLLEEERHLLIEKGIELPGGRKQKLEEQQLLIYSILAKPSQTLWISYALADGEGKSLRPSVLIDRIKRIFPELEVQSDVLQERQHQLSMISTPTSTFKHLVYQIRQYLDGTPIEDFWWQTLYWYQWRPDWQPIMERTRQALFHSNLVSNLSNPHVKSIYPQPFRSSVSRLEQFAACPFAHLIRYGLRPQERREYSVAMPDVGELLHQCLYHFAQEVNRKGLNWSNLDHTLCDSLVDSIMDDLVANYGEGIFASSYRYRYAAQRLKRMGKKTVKAVVEHVQKGDFQPAAFEVRFGDGGAFPPITVELPDGSTVWLEGRIDRIDILDDGDTSYVKVIDYKTGRQNLRLDEVYYGLSMQLILYLQAALQQSSVLGRSNLKPAGVFYFHIHDPLVQTSEMIAEKVEEELRKQFRMKGLVLKDVRVIQSMDHDIKGNSEVVPAAINTNGTVRESSNVVAEDEWPMLLQHVTDTARNLANKILQGNAAIEPYRREKDSACSYCPYHSICQFDPLFEGNQYRYLPSYSHTKAMELIRKEVK
;
A
#
# COMPACT_ATOMS: atom_id res chain seq x y z
N MET A 1 -39.55 12.77 -23.36
CA MET A 1 -40.90 12.72 -22.76
C MET A 1 -40.97 11.59 -21.73
N ASN A 2 -40.44 11.87 -20.54
CA ASN A 2 -40.38 10.91 -19.45
C ASN A 2 -41.45 11.21 -18.40
N ASP A 3 -41.85 10.17 -17.67
CA ASP A 3 -42.82 10.27 -16.56
C ASP A 3 -42.30 11.22 -15.47
N GLY A 4 -43.21 11.96 -14.84
CA GLY A 4 -42.88 13.01 -13.86
C GLY A 4 -42.32 14.32 -14.44
N LEU A 5 -41.70 14.30 -15.63
CA LEU A 5 -41.26 15.50 -16.36
C LEU A 5 -42.34 16.06 -17.28
N ILE A 6 -43.01 15.18 -18.03
CA ILE A 6 -44.09 15.55 -18.94
C ILE A 6 -45.24 14.53 -18.79
N PRO A 7 -46.43 14.93 -18.32
CA PRO A 7 -46.73 16.20 -17.67
C PRO A 7 -45.88 16.36 -16.39
N SER A 8 -45.49 17.60 -16.07
CA SER A 8 -44.69 17.86 -14.88
C SER A 8 -45.56 17.74 -13.64
N VAL A 9 -45.16 16.86 -12.73
CA VAL A 9 -45.83 16.66 -11.43
C VAL A 9 -45.18 17.61 -10.41
N SER A 10 -45.16 18.91 -10.70
CA SER A 10 -44.68 19.89 -9.73
C SER A 10 -45.75 20.11 -8.66
N SER A 11 -45.44 19.78 -7.40
CA SER A 11 -46.15 20.36 -6.26
C SER A 11 -45.90 21.87 -6.26
N PRO A 12 -46.92 22.72 -6.04
CA PRO A 12 -46.67 24.14 -5.86
C PRO A 12 -45.83 24.33 -4.59
N GLU A 13 -44.55 24.63 -4.73
CA GLU A 13 -43.80 25.29 -3.66
C GLU A 13 -44.38 26.70 -3.53
N GLY A 14 -45.05 26.96 -2.42
CA GLY A 14 -45.71 28.23 -2.15
C GLY A 14 -46.03 28.38 -0.66
N LEU A 15 -46.22 29.63 -0.23
CA LEU A 15 -46.57 29.96 1.15
C LEU A 15 -47.93 29.38 1.59
N LEU A 16 -48.82 29.13 0.63
CA LEU A 16 -50.18 28.67 0.86
C LEU A 16 -50.35 27.23 0.39
N LEU A 17 -50.95 26.41 1.24
CA LEU A 17 -51.40 25.07 0.88
C LEU A 17 -52.59 25.16 -0.09
N GLU A 18 -52.79 24.13 -0.93
CA GLU A 18 -53.88 24.14 -1.92
C GLU A 18 -55.26 24.26 -1.26
N GLU A 19 -55.45 23.69 -0.07
CA GLU A 19 -56.68 23.82 0.72
C GLU A 19 -56.94 25.26 1.15
N GLU A 20 -55.90 25.99 1.56
CA GLU A 20 -55.99 27.41 1.94
C GLU A 20 -56.32 28.29 0.74
N ARG A 21 -55.75 27.96 -0.42
CA ARG A 21 -56.03 28.67 -1.69
C ARG A 21 -57.47 28.47 -2.12
N HIS A 22 -57.99 27.24 -2.01
CA HIS A 22 -59.40 26.95 -2.26
C HIS A 22 -60.33 27.77 -1.36
N LEU A 23 -60.03 27.86 -0.06
CA LEU A 23 -60.83 28.66 0.88
C LEU A 23 -60.82 30.16 0.55
N LEU A 24 -59.68 30.69 0.10
CA LEU A 24 -59.57 32.10 -0.30
C LEU A 24 -60.34 32.40 -1.60
N ILE A 25 -60.30 31.48 -2.56
CA ILE A 25 -61.10 31.57 -3.80
C ILE A 25 -62.59 31.54 -3.50
N GLU A 26 -63.05 30.65 -2.59
CA GLU A 26 -64.45 30.61 -2.15
C GLU A 26 -64.90 31.91 -1.46
N LYS A 27 -63.97 32.61 -0.80
CA LYS A 27 -64.21 33.94 -0.21
C LYS A 27 -64.10 35.09 -1.22
N GLY A 28 -63.99 34.80 -2.51
CA GLY A 28 -63.97 35.79 -3.59
C GLY A 28 -62.61 36.41 -3.87
N ILE A 29 -61.51 35.82 -3.36
CA ILE A 29 -60.14 36.28 -3.65
C ILE A 29 -59.59 35.46 -4.82
N GLU A 30 -59.41 36.10 -5.97
CA GLU A 30 -58.80 35.45 -7.13
C GLU A 30 -57.29 35.23 -6.92
N LEU A 31 -56.86 33.97 -7.01
CA LEU A 31 -55.47 33.56 -6.87
C LEU A 31 -55.03 32.78 -8.12
N PRO A 32 -53.92 33.15 -8.78
CA PRO A 32 -53.46 32.48 -9.99
C PRO A 32 -52.81 31.13 -9.69
N GLY A 33 -53.00 30.14 -10.57
CA GLY A 33 -52.13 28.96 -10.63
C GLY A 33 -52.41 27.88 -9.58
N GLY A 34 -53.69 27.56 -9.34
CA GLY A 34 -54.10 26.36 -8.61
C GLY A 34 -53.71 25.06 -9.33
N ARG A 35 -53.63 23.93 -8.61
CA ARG A 35 -53.17 22.65 -9.17
C ARG A 35 -53.98 22.20 -10.39
N LYS A 36 -55.30 22.41 -10.38
CA LYS A 36 -56.20 22.06 -11.50
C LYS A 36 -55.94 22.92 -12.74
N GLN A 37 -55.85 24.24 -12.56
CA GLN A 37 -55.58 25.18 -13.65
C GLN A 37 -54.21 24.91 -14.29
N LYS A 38 -53.17 24.67 -13.49
CA LYS A 38 -51.83 24.30 -14.00
C LYS A 38 -51.84 22.99 -14.79
N LEU A 39 -52.63 22.01 -14.38
CA LEU A 39 -52.77 20.75 -15.11
C LEU A 39 -53.46 20.95 -16.47
N GLU A 40 -54.52 21.77 -16.51
CA GLU A 40 -55.23 22.13 -17.75
C GLU A 40 -54.33 22.94 -18.70
N GLU A 41 -53.58 23.91 -18.18
CA GLU A 41 -52.58 24.68 -18.92
C GLU A 41 -51.49 23.78 -19.51
N GLN A 42 -50.99 22.80 -18.74
CA GLN A 42 -50.03 21.83 -19.26
C GLN A 42 -50.61 20.94 -20.36
N GLN A 43 -51.86 20.50 -20.25
CA GLN A 43 -52.52 19.74 -21.31
C GLN A 43 -52.64 20.55 -22.60
N LEU A 44 -53.02 21.83 -22.50
CA LEU A 44 -53.08 22.74 -23.64
C LEU A 44 -51.70 22.96 -24.25
N LEU A 45 -50.66 23.11 -23.43
CA LEU A 45 -49.28 23.26 -23.90
C LEU A 45 -48.77 22.00 -24.61
N ILE A 46 -49.03 20.82 -24.05
CA ILE A 46 -48.69 19.54 -24.69
C ILE A 46 -49.39 19.43 -26.04
N TYR A 47 -50.70 19.70 -26.11
CA TYR A 47 -51.44 19.71 -27.36
C TYR A 47 -50.84 20.68 -28.38
N SER A 48 -50.57 21.91 -27.97
CA SER A 48 -49.94 22.96 -28.77
C SER A 48 -48.60 22.49 -29.37
N ILE A 49 -47.73 21.88 -28.55
CA ILE A 49 -46.42 21.37 -29.00
C ILE A 49 -46.61 20.24 -30.03
N LEU A 50 -47.51 19.29 -29.75
CA LEU A 50 -47.77 18.15 -30.62
C LEU A 50 -48.44 18.56 -31.95
N ALA A 51 -49.24 19.62 -31.97
CA ALA A 51 -49.94 20.12 -33.16
C ALA A 51 -49.14 21.16 -33.97
N LYS A 52 -47.98 21.60 -33.48
CA LYS A 52 -47.16 22.64 -34.12
C LYS A 52 -46.47 22.24 -35.43
N PRO A 53 -45.89 21.03 -35.59
CA PRO A 53 -45.20 20.68 -36.83
C PRO A 53 -46.17 20.40 -37.99
N SER A 54 -45.80 20.83 -39.19
CA SER A 54 -46.63 20.67 -40.39
C SER A 54 -46.26 19.47 -41.28
N GLN A 55 -45.13 18.82 -41.02
CA GLN A 55 -44.61 17.70 -41.83
C GLN A 55 -44.32 16.47 -40.99
N THR A 56 -43.41 16.56 -40.01
CA THR A 56 -42.98 15.41 -39.20
C THR A 56 -42.83 15.81 -37.73
N LEU A 57 -43.29 14.95 -36.83
CA LEU A 57 -43.15 15.09 -35.39
C LEU A 57 -42.36 13.90 -34.85
N TRP A 58 -41.24 14.18 -34.18
CA TRP A 58 -40.44 13.19 -33.48
C TRP A 58 -40.68 13.29 -31.99
N ILE A 59 -40.97 12.16 -31.35
CA ILE A 59 -41.20 12.07 -29.91
C ILE A 59 -40.19 11.11 -29.32
N SER A 60 -39.27 11.63 -28.53
CA SER A 60 -38.23 10.85 -27.85
C SER A 60 -38.44 10.83 -26.34
N TYR A 61 -37.93 9.77 -25.70
CA TYR A 61 -37.82 9.66 -24.24
C TYR A 61 -36.56 8.88 -23.91
N ALA A 62 -35.92 9.23 -22.79
CA ALA A 62 -34.73 8.52 -22.33
C ALA A 62 -35.13 7.28 -21.53
N LEU A 63 -34.33 6.22 -21.58
CA LEU A 63 -34.53 5.04 -20.72
C LEU A 63 -33.74 5.14 -19.42
N ALA A 64 -32.73 6.00 -19.37
CA ALA A 64 -31.92 6.27 -18.19
C ALA A 64 -31.47 7.74 -18.14
N ASP A 65 -31.17 8.24 -16.95
CA ASP A 65 -30.52 9.53 -16.75
C ASP A 65 -28.99 9.44 -16.87
N GLY A 66 -28.28 10.55 -16.58
CA GLY A 66 -26.82 10.62 -16.68
C GLY A 66 -26.05 9.74 -15.69
N GLU A 67 -26.71 9.24 -14.64
CA GLU A 67 -26.14 8.32 -13.65
C GLU A 67 -26.54 6.85 -13.95
N GLY A 68 -27.35 6.62 -14.99
CA GLY A 68 -27.85 5.31 -15.37
C GLY A 68 -29.13 4.89 -14.66
N LYS A 69 -29.78 5.77 -13.89
CA LYS A 69 -31.06 5.45 -13.22
C LYS A 69 -32.18 5.37 -14.24
N SER A 70 -32.99 4.31 -14.16
CA SER A 70 -34.08 4.08 -15.10
C SER A 70 -35.11 5.22 -15.08
N LEU A 71 -35.43 5.72 -16.27
CA LEU A 71 -36.49 6.68 -16.53
C LEU A 71 -37.63 5.98 -17.26
N ARG A 72 -38.86 6.22 -16.81
CA ARG A 72 -40.06 5.67 -17.45
C ARG A 72 -40.55 6.59 -18.56
N PRO A 73 -41.09 6.05 -19.67
CA PRO A 73 -41.79 6.87 -20.64
C PRO A 73 -43.01 7.53 -19.98
N SER A 74 -43.34 8.73 -20.43
CA SER A 74 -44.58 9.40 -20.03
C SER A 74 -45.81 8.56 -20.41
N VAL A 75 -46.88 8.66 -19.61
CA VAL A 75 -48.22 8.11 -19.93
C VAL A 75 -48.73 8.58 -21.30
N LEU A 76 -48.26 9.74 -21.79
CA LEU A 76 -48.60 10.25 -23.12
C LEU A 76 -48.11 9.34 -24.24
N ILE A 77 -46.97 8.66 -24.06
CA ILE A 77 -46.44 7.72 -25.05
C ILE A 77 -47.43 6.57 -25.29
N ASP A 78 -47.99 6.01 -24.21
CA ASP A 78 -48.99 4.94 -24.31
C ASP A 78 -50.29 5.42 -24.98
N ARG A 79 -50.70 6.68 -24.72
CA ARG A 79 -51.85 7.27 -25.40
C ARG A 79 -51.61 7.44 -26.89
N ILE A 80 -50.42 7.91 -27.28
CA ILE A 80 -50.06 8.10 -28.69
C ILE A 80 -50.01 6.76 -29.41
N LYS A 81 -49.42 5.71 -28.80
CA LYS A 81 -49.43 4.35 -29.35
C LYS A 81 -50.84 3.78 -29.54
N ARG A 82 -51.80 4.14 -28.69
CA ARG A 82 -53.20 3.74 -28.86
C ARG A 82 -53.89 4.48 -30.02
N ILE A 83 -53.54 5.74 -30.24
CA ILE A 83 -54.09 6.53 -31.35
C ILE A 83 -53.49 6.08 -32.69
N PHE A 84 -52.19 5.77 -32.69
CA PHE A 84 -51.44 5.31 -33.86
C PHE A 84 -50.88 3.89 -33.61
N PRO A 85 -51.71 2.84 -33.77
CA PRO A 85 -51.31 1.47 -33.42
C PRO A 85 -50.20 0.89 -34.31
N GLU A 86 -50.03 1.41 -35.51
CA GLU A 86 -48.95 1.04 -36.44
C GLU A 86 -47.63 1.80 -36.18
N LEU A 87 -47.58 2.64 -35.14
CA LEU A 87 -46.38 3.42 -34.82
C LEU A 87 -45.28 2.53 -34.26
N GLU A 88 -44.21 2.34 -35.04
CA GLU A 88 -43.01 1.63 -34.61
C GLU A 88 -42.12 2.51 -33.73
N VAL A 89 -41.67 1.96 -32.60
CA VAL A 89 -40.71 2.64 -31.72
C VAL A 89 -39.30 2.28 -32.16
N GLN A 90 -38.57 3.27 -32.65
CA GLN A 90 -37.15 3.14 -32.95
C GLN A 90 -36.32 3.33 -31.68
N SER A 91 -35.25 2.55 -31.55
CA SER A 91 -34.29 2.66 -30.45
C SER A 91 -32.88 2.83 -31.00
N ASP A 92 -32.15 3.76 -30.43
CA ASP A 92 -30.72 3.98 -30.64
C ASP A 92 -29.83 2.93 -29.94
N VAL A 93 -30.42 2.01 -29.17
CA VAL A 93 -29.72 0.92 -28.49
C VAL A 93 -29.41 -0.23 -29.45
N LEU A 94 -30.29 -0.49 -30.42
CA LEU A 94 -30.08 -1.53 -31.44
C LEU A 94 -29.38 -0.90 -32.66
N GLN A 95 -28.13 -1.29 -32.90
CA GLN A 95 -27.35 -0.79 -34.03
C GLN A 95 -27.69 -1.53 -35.33
N GLU A 96 -28.91 -1.34 -35.82
CA GLU A 96 -29.28 -1.83 -37.14
C GLU A 96 -28.38 -1.21 -38.23
N ARG A 97 -28.17 -1.95 -39.32
CA ARG A 97 -27.30 -1.54 -40.44
C ARG A 97 -27.59 -0.12 -40.92
N GLN A 98 -28.87 0.25 -41.04
CA GLN A 98 -29.30 1.57 -41.50
C GLN A 98 -29.03 2.67 -40.47
N HIS A 99 -29.16 2.36 -39.17
CA HIS A 99 -28.81 3.27 -38.09
C HIS A 99 -27.29 3.54 -38.09
N GLN A 100 -26.47 2.50 -38.20
CA GLN A 100 -25.01 2.63 -38.31
C GLN A 100 -24.60 3.46 -39.53
N LEU A 101 -25.25 3.28 -40.68
CA LEU A 101 -24.99 4.09 -41.87
C LEU A 101 -25.27 5.58 -41.62
N SER A 102 -26.30 5.92 -40.83
CA SER A 102 -26.60 7.32 -40.49
C SER A 102 -25.57 7.97 -39.56
N MET A 103 -24.74 7.16 -38.87
CA MET A 103 -23.60 7.67 -38.09
C MET A 103 -22.46 8.19 -38.97
N ILE A 104 -22.40 7.76 -40.25
CA ILE A 104 -21.42 8.25 -41.23
C ILE A 104 -21.97 9.55 -41.84
N SER A 105 -21.58 10.66 -41.21
CA SER A 105 -22.06 12.00 -41.54
C SER A 105 -20.88 12.92 -41.90
N THR A 106 -20.34 13.64 -40.92
CA THR A 106 -19.15 14.48 -41.10
C THR A 106 -17.90 13.73 -40.67
N PRO A 107 -16.71 14.09 -41.19
CA PRO A 107 -15.46 13.45 -40.77
C PRO A 107 -15.23 13.49 -39.24
N THR A 108 -15.52 14.62 -38.59
CA THR A 108 -15.30 14.74 -37.14
C THR A 108 -16.29 13.91 -36.32
N SER A 109 -17.58 13.92 -36.68
CA SER A 109 -18.61 13.16 -35.94
C SER A 109 -18.47 11.65 -36.14
N THR A 110 -18.14 11.22 -37.35
CA THR A 110 -18.05 9.80 -37.73
C THR A 110 -16.87 9.11 -37.06
N PHE A 111 -15.77 9.84 -36.81
CA PHE A 111 -14.52 9.25 -36.33
C PHE A 111 -14.66 8.44 -35.04
N LYS A 112 -15.40 8.93 -34.04
CA LYS A 112 -15.62 8.19 -32.78
C LYS A 112 -16.34 6.85 -33.01
N HIS A 113 -17.27 6.81 -33.97
CA HIS A 113 -18.01 5.60 -34.32
C HIS A 113 -17.10 4.62 -35.05
N LEU A 114 -16.27 5.12 -35.97
CA LEU A 114 -15.25 4.30 -36.61
C LEU A 114 -14.33 3.64 -35.57
N VAL A 115 -13.78 4.41 -34.62
CA VAL A 115 -12.89 3.85 -33.58
C VAL A 115 -13.59 2.76 -32.76
N TYR A 116 -14.84 2.98 -32.37
CA TYR A 116 -15.64 1.98 -31.66
C TYR A 116 -15.80 0.69 -32.47
N GLN A 117 -16.15 0.80 -33.76
CA GLN A 117 -16.34 -0.37 -34.63
C GLN A 117 -15.03 -1.11 -34.88
N ILE A 118 -13.92 -0.40 -35.08
CA ILE A 118 -12.61 -1.05 -35.21
C ILE A 118 -12.22 -1.78 -33.91
N ARG A 119 -12.54 -1.23 -32.73
CA ARG A 119 -12.32 -1.94 -31.46
C ARG A 119 -13.17 -3.21 -31.38
N GLN A 120 -14.47 -3.13 -31.71
CA GLN A 120 -15.36 -4.29 -31.76
C GLN A 120 -14.82 -5.39 -32.68
N TYR A 121 -14.31 -5.01 -33.85
CA TYR A 121 -13.67 -5.95 -34.77
C TYR A 121 -12.43 -6.63 -34.16
N LEU A 122 -11.57 -5.87 -33.48
CA LEU A 122 -10.41 -6.44 -32.78
C LEU A 122 -10.81 -7.38 -31.62
N ASP A 123 -11.98 -7.16 -31.02
CA ASP A 123 -12.58 -8.03 -30.01
C ASP A 123 -13.26 -9.28 -30.61
N GLY A 124 -13.21 -9.46 -31.93
CA GLY A 124 -13.77 -10.61 -32.64
C GLY A 124 -15.22 -10.45 -33.08
N THR A 125 -15.81 -9.26 -32.92
CA THR A 125 -17.17 -8.97 -33.38
C THR A 125 -17.15 -8.52 -34.85
N PRO A 126 -17.90 -9.15 -35.76
CA PRO A 126 -17.94 -8.71 -37.15
C PRO A 126 -18.54 -7.30 -37.26
N ILE A 127 -18.03 -6.51 -38.20
CA ILE A 127 -18.51 -5.17 -38.51
C ILE A 127 -18.99 -5.07 -39.96
N GLU A 128 -19.87 -4.12 -40.22
CA GLU A 128 -20.40 -3.86 -41.56
C GLU A 128 -19.33 -3.36 -42.55
N ASP A 129 -19.44 -3.73 -43.82
CA ASP A 129 -18.45 -3.45 -44.87
C ASP A 129 -18.17 -1.95 -45.08
N PHE A 130 -19.17 -1.10 -44.87
CA PHE A 130 -19.01 0.35 -45.04
C PHE A 130 -18.10 0.96 -43.97
N TRP A 131 -17.87 0.31 -42.84
CA TRP A 131 -16.87 0.77 -41.86
C TRP A 131 -15.45 0.57 -42.38
N TRP A 132 -15.18 -0.47 -43.16
CA TRP A 132 -13.90 -0.63 -43.86
C TRP A 132 -13.69 0.44 -44.92
N GLN A 133 -14.74 0.78 -45.68
CA GLN A 133 -14.69 1.88 -46.64
C GLN A 133 -14.47 3.23 -45.96
N THR A 134 -15.10 3.42 -44.80
CA THR A 134 -14.92 4.60 -43.96
C THR A 134 -13.49 4.69 -43.45
N LEU A 135 -12.92 3.60 -42.93
CA LEU A 135 -11.51 3.51 -42.52
C LEU A 135 -10.58 3.90 -43.68
N TYR A 136 -10.80 3.32 -44.86
CA TYR A 136 -10.04 3.62 -46.07
C TYR A 136 -10.12 5.11 -46.39
N TRP A 137 -11.30 5.72 -46.34
CA TRP A 137 -11.45 7.15 -46.57
C TRP A 137 -10.57 8.00 -45.64
N TYR A 138 -10.53 7.70 -44.33
CA TYR A 138 -9.65 8.43 -43.39
C TYR A 138 -8.16 8.19 -43.69
N GLN A 139 -7.79 6.97 -44.07
CA GLN A 139 -6.41 6.61 -44.38
C GLN A 139 -5.87 7.31 -45.63
N TRP A 140 -6.72 7.76 -46.55
CA TRP A 140 -6.30 8.50 -47.75
C TRP A 140 -6.40 10.02 -47.61
N ARG A 141 -6.77 10.54 -46.43
CA ARG A 141 -6.80 11.98 -46.16
C ARG A 141 -5.52 12.44 -45.46
N PRO A 142 -4.73 13.36 -46.07
CA PRO A 142 -3.50 13.87 -45.46
C PRO A 142 -3.74 14.50 -44.08
N ASP A 143 -4.80 15.30 -43.95
CA ASP A 143 -5.12 16.02 -42.70
C ASP A 143 -5.48 15.07 -41.53
N TRP A 144 -5.87 13.84 -41.82
CA TRP A 144 -6.26 12.84 -40.82
C TRP A 144 -5.14 11.87 -40.45
N GLN A 145 -4.02 11.84 -41.19
CA GLN A 145 -2.89 10.94 -40.89
C GLN A 145 -2.40 11.04 -39.43
N PRO A 146 -2.21 12.24 -38.84
CA PRO A 146 -1.71 12.32 -37.46
C PRO A 146 -2.71 11.78 -36.42
N ILE A 147 -4.01 11.84 -36.71
CA ILE A 147 -5.06 11.30 -35.84
C ILE A 147 -5.12 9.78 -36.01
N MET A 148 -5.10 9.29 -37.26
CA MET A 148 -5.11 7.86 -37.57
C MET A 148 -3.92 7.13 -36.97
N GLU A 149 -2.71 7.72 -37.02
CA GLU A 149 -1.53 7.10 -36.43
C GLU A 149 -1.63 7.00 -34.89
N ARG A 150 -2.12 8.05 -34.23
CA ARG A 150 -2.37 8.00 -32.77
C ARG A 150 -3.44 6.98 -32.41
N THR A 151 -4.49 6.86 -33.20
CA THR A 151 -5.54 5.86 -33.00
C THR A 151 -5.04 4.44 -33.21
N ARG A 152 -4.19 4.21 -34.22
CA ARG A 152 -3.53 2.92 -34.42
C ARG A 152 -2.69 2.55 -33.19
N GLN A 153 -1.91 3.48 -32.67
CA GLN A 153 -1.13 3.28 -31.44
C GLN A 153 -2.03 2.98 -30.23
N ALA A 154 -3.19 3.64 -30.11
CA ALA A 154 -4.14 3.40 -29.03
C ALA A 154 -4.85 2.04 -29.13
N LEU A 155 -5.24 1.62 -30.35
CA LEU A 155 -5.92 0.33 -30.60
C LEU A 155 -5.05 -0.87 -30.25
N PHE A 156 -3.73 -0.75 -30.45
CA PHE A 156 -2.73 -1.77 -30.17
C PHE A 156 -1.86 -1.42 -28.96
N HIS A 157 -2.33 -0.53 -28.09
CA HIS A 157 -1.60 -0.13 -26.90
C HIS A 157 -1.44 -1.32 -25.95
N SER A 158 -0.20 -1.54 -25.49
CA SER A 158 0.13 -2.47 -24.41
C SER A 158 0.80 -1.72 -23.28
N ASN A 159 0.45 -2.04 -22.03
CA ASN A 159 1.11 -1.49 -20.85
C ASN A 159 2.36 -2.29 -20.43
N LEU A 160 3.05 -2.88 -21.41
CA LEU A 160 4.26 -3.65 -21.17
C LEU A 160 5.48 -2.73 -21.18
N VAL A 161 6.35 -2.87 -20.17
CA VAL A 161 7.58 -2.09 -20.03
C VAL A 161 8.77 -2.96 -20.42
N SER A 162 9.49 -2.52 -21.47
CA SER A 162 10.74 -3.16 -21.88
C SER A 162 11.87 -2.89 -20.89
N ASN A 163 12.87 -3.76 -20.87
CA ASN A 163 14.07 -3.54 -20.08
C ASN A 163 14.78 -2.24 -20.50
N LEU A 164 15.36 -1.56 -19.51
CA LEU A 164 16.21 -0.40 -19.72
C LEU A 164 17.47 -0.80 -20.50
N SER A 165 17.89 0.07 -21.42
CA SER A 165 19.15 -0.10 -22.14
C SER A 165 20.35 0.03 -21.20
N ASN A 166 21.47 -0.64 -21.52
CA ASN A 166 22.69 -0.58 -20.71
C ASN A 166 23.18 0.86 -20.42
N PRO A 167 23.16 1.81 -21.40
CA PRO A 167 23.47 3.21 -21.12
C PRO A 167 22.54 3.86 -20.09
N HIS A 168 21.23 3.59 -20.14
CA HIS A 168 20.28 4.12 -19.16
C HIS A 168 20.51 3.52 -17.77
N VAL A 169 20.75 2.21 -17.67
CA VAL A 169 21.09 1.55 -16.39
C VAL A 169 22.31 2.22 -15.77
N LYS A 170 23.41 2.38 -16.53
CA LYS A 170 24.64 3.01 -16.01
C LYS A 170 24.45 4.47 -15.58
N SER A 171 23.58 5.20 -16.28
CA SER A 171 23.25 6.59 -15.93
C SER A 171 22.42 6.68 -14.64
N ILE A 172 21.51 5.72 -14.42
CA ILE A 172 20.60 5.73 -13.27
C ILE A 172 21.27 5.09 -12.03
N TYR A 173 22.09 4.07 -12.26
CA TYR A 173 22.71 3.23 -11.23
C TYR A 173 24.25 3.27 -11.37
N PRO A 174 24.93 4.23 -10.72
CA PRO A 174 26.37 4.35 -10.78
C PRO A 174 27.08 3.16 -10.12
N GLN A 175 28.33 2.90 -10.53
CA GLN A 175 29.18 1.85 -9.99
C GLN A 175 30.18 2.41 -8.95
N PRO A 176 30.48 1.70 -7.85
CA PRO A 176 29.87 0.44 -7.43
C PRO A 176 28.39 0.63 -7.09
N PHE A 177 27.55 -0.35 -7.43
CA PHE A 177 26.12 -0.25 -7.18
C PHE A 177 25.85 -0.32 -5.67
N ARG A 178 25.38 0.79 -5.09
CA ARG A 178 25.02 0.90 -3.67
C ARG A 178 23.52 0.71 -3.49
N SER A 179 23.11 -0.14 -2.55
CA SER A 179 21.70 -0.39 -2.27
C SER A 179 21.43 -0.60 -0.79
N SER A 180 20.31 -0.07 -0.30
CA SER A 180 19.75 -0.51 0.97
C SER A 180 19.05 -1.87 0.82
N VAL A 181 18.82 -2.56 1.94
CA VAL A 181 18.02 -3.80 1.93
C VAL A 181 16.58 -3.51 1.52
N SER A 182 15.97 -2.45 2.08
CA SER A 182 14.61 -2.00 1.73
C SER A 182 14.45 -1.65 0.24
N ARG A 183 15.53 -1.25 -0.45
CA ARG A 183 15.53 -1.04 -1.89
C ARG A 183 15.44 -2.35 -2.66
N LEU A 184 16.13 -3.41 -2.22
CA LEU A 184 16.02 -4.73 -2.84
C LEU A 184 14.66 -5.36 -2.58
N GLU A 185 14.12 -5.23 -1.37
CA GLU A 185 12.76 -5.69 -1.04
C GLU A 185 11.71 -4.98 -1.90
N GLN A 186 11.86 -3.67 -2.15
CA GLN A 186 10.99 -2.94 -3.08
C GLN A 186 11.04 -3.49 -4.51
N PHE A 187 12.23 -3.88 -4.99
CA PHE A 187 12.40 -4.50 -6.30
C PHE A 187 11.80 -5.91 -6.34
N ALA A 188 12.03 -6.71 -5.30
CA ALA A 188 11.38 -7.99 -5.11
C ALA A 188 9.85 -7.84 -5.07
N ALA A 189 9.33 -6.74 -4.53
CA ALA A 189 7.90 -6.47 -4.53
C ALA A 189 7.35 -6.14 -5.93
N CYS A 190 8.01 -5.21 -6.64
CA CYS A 190 7.68 -4.83 -8.02
C CYS A 190 8.87 -4.08 -8.67
N PRO A 191 9.45 -4.58 -9.78
CA PRO A 191 10.56 -3.92 -10.47
C PRO A 191 10.24 -2.50 -10.93
N PHE A 192 9.05 -2.28 -11.50
CA PHE A 192 8.63 -0.93 -11.93
C PHE A 192 8.53 0.05 -10.76
N ALA A 193 7.97 -0.35 -9.61
CA ALA A 193 7.90 0.52 -8.43
C ALA A 193 9.30 0.92 -7.92
N HIS A 194 10.27 0.00 -8.01
CA HIS A 194 11.67 0.30 -7.72
C HIS A 194 12.26 1.31 -8.72
N LEU A 195 12.01 1.15 -10.02
CA LEU A 195 12.44 2.10 -11.04
C LEU A 195 11.91 3.50 -10.74
N ILE A 196 10.62 3.64 -10.46
CA ILE A 196 10.02 4.94 -10.14
C ILE A 196 10.67 5.53 -8.89
N ARG A 197 10.72 4.78 -7.78
CA ARG A 197 11.21 5.28 -6.49
C ARG A 197 12.70 5.63 -6.50
N TYR A 198 13.54 4.75 -7.02
CA TYR A 198 14.99 4.83 -6.89
C TYR A 198 15.71 5.23 -8.16
N GLY A 199 15.10 5.00 -9.32
CA GLY A 199 15.63 5.40 -10.61
C GLY A 199 15.20 6.81 -11.01
N LEU A 200 13.90 7.03 -11.20
CA LEU A 200 13.36 8.32 -11.64
C LEU A 200 13.23 9.34 -10.50
N ARG A 201 12.98 8.88 -9.27
CA ARG A 201 12.95 9.68 -8.03
C ARG A 201 12.03 10.91 -8.10
N PRO A 202 10.74 10.75 -8.51
CA PRO A 202 9.80 11.85 -8.48
C PRO A 202 9.67 12.38 -7.04
N GLN A 203 9.61 13.69 -6.89
CA GLN A 203 9.39 14.33 -5.59
C GLN A 203 7.89 14.41 -5.33
N GLU A 204 7.46 13.83 -4.21
CA GLU A 204 6.10 14.04 -3.72
C GLU A 204 5.94 15.50 -3.29
N ARG A 205 4.72 16.03 -3.45
CA ARG A 205 4.39 17.36 -2.94
C ARG A 205 4.48 17.31 -1.42
N ARG A 206 5.36 18.13 -0.84
CA ARG A 206 5.46 18.26 0.61
C ARG A 206 4.18 18.90 1.14
N GLU A 207 3.53 18.21 2.08
CA GLU A 207 2.39 18.74 2.83
C GLU A 207 2.86 19.14 4.22
N TYR A 208 2.33 20.24 4.76
CA TYR A 208 2.62 20.65 6.13
C TYR A 208 1.80 19.79 7.12
N SER A 209 2.25 18.56 7.29
CA SER A 209 1.62 17.56 8.15
C SER A 209 2.67 16.67 8.81
N VAL A 210 2.27 15.96 9.88
CA VAL A 210 3.09 14.91 10.50
C VAL A 210 2.59 13.57 9.99
N ALA A 211 3.36 12.93 9.12
CA ALA A 211 3.06 11.61 8.57
C ALA A 211 3.52 10.48 9.52
N MET A 212 3.06 9.25 9.26
CA MET A 212 3.47 8.09 10.06
C MET A 212 4.99 7.79 10.03
N PRO A 213 5.71 7.96 8.91
CA PRO A 213 7.17 7.83 8.89
C PRO A 213 7.87 8.81 9.84
N ASP A 214 7.38 10.05 9.93
CA ASP A 214 7.92 11.10 10.81
C ASP A 214 7.82 10.69 12.28
N VAL A 215 6.69 10.08 12.65
CA VAL A 215 6.47 9.51 13.99
C VAL A 215 7.47 8.40 14.28
N GLY A 216 7.74 7.53 13.31
CA GLY A 216 8.76 6.50 13.42
C GLY A 216 10.14 7.09 13.68
N GLU A 217 10.59 8.01 12.82
CA GLU A 217 11.90 8.65 12.93
C GLU A 217 12.13 9.31 14.31
N LEU A 218 11.15 10.08 14.79
CA LEU A 218 11.22 10.72 16.12
C LEU A 218 11.40 9.71 17.26
N LEU A 219 10.77 8.54 17.17
CA LEU A 219 10.85 7.51 18.20
C LEU A 219 12.15 6.72 18.13
N HIS A 220 12.69 6.47 16.93
CA HIS A 220 14.05 5.92 16.78
C HIS A 220 15.08 6.88 17.39
N GLN A 221 14.99 8.17 17.06
CA GLN A 221 15.86 9.20 17.65
C GLN A 221 15.72 9.26 19.17
N CYS A 222 14.50 9.15 19.70
CA CYS A 222 14.26 9.09 21.15
C CYS A 222 14.98 7.89 21.79
N LEU A 223 14.85 6.69 21.22
CA LEU A 223 15.50 5.49 21.73
C LEU A 223 17.03 5.57 21.63
N TYR A 224 17.54 6.13 20.54
CA TYR A 224 18.96 6.34 20.34
C TYR A 224 19.56 7.31 21.37
N HIS A 225 18.96 8.50 21.53
CA HIS A 225 19.42 9.47 22.51
C HIS A 225 19.29 8.96 23.95
N PHE A 226 18.24 8.17 24.23
CA PHE A 226 18.10 7.51 25.51
C PHE A 226 19.29 6.56 25.79
N ALA A 227 19.62 5.71 24.82
CA ALA A 227 20.76 4.79 24.94
C ALA A 227 22.10 5.52 25.09
N GLN A 228 22.29 6.63 24.36
CA GLN A 228 23.47 7.49 24.51
C GLN A 228 23.57 8.08 25.92
N GLU A 229 22.47 8.58 26.49
CA GLU A 229 22.46 9.14 27.84
C GLU A 229 22.73 8.08 28.91
N VAL A 230 22.18 6.87 28.76
CA VAL A 230 22.47 5.73 29.66
C VAL A 230 23.96 5.42 29.64
N ASN A 231 24.56 5.30 28.45
CA ASN A 231 25.99 5.02 28.29
C ASN A 231 26.87 6.17 28.81
N ARG A 232 26.52 7.43 28.48
CA ARG A 232 27.27 8.63 28.90
C ARG A 232 27.31 8.78 30.42
N LYS A 233 26.22 8.41 31.10
CA LYS A 233 26.12 8.43 32.57
C LYS A 233 26.67 7.16 33.23
N GLY A 234 27.14 6.17 32.46
CA GLY A 234 27.66 4.91 32.98
C GLY A 234 26.61 4.07 33.72
N LEU A 235 25.33 4.21 33.36
CA LEU A 235 24.24 3.50 34.01
C LEU A 235 24.13 2.08 33.47
N ASN A 236 23.84 1.13 34.36
CA ASN A 236 23.63 -0.26 33.96
C ASN A 236 22.15 -0.48 33.60
N TRP A 237 21.89 -0.92 32.37
CA TRP A 237 20.57 -1.24 31.85
C TRP A 237 19.77 -2.19 32.76
N SER A 238 20.45 -3.15 33.39
CA SER A 238 19.83 -4.15 34.28
C SER A 238 19.28 -3.53 35.58
N ASN A 239 19.72 -2.34 35.96
CA ASN A 239 19.33 -1.67 37.21
C ASN A 239 18.76 -0.26 36.98
N LEU A 240 18.27 0.04 35.76
CA LEU A 240 17.66 1.33 35.46
C LEU A 240 16.33 1.50 36.21
N ASP A 241 16.22 2.62 36.92
CA ASP A 241 14.98 3.02 37.58
C ASP A 241 13.99 3.65 36.58
N HIS A 242 12.71 3.30 36.71
CA HIS A 242 11.68 3.76 35.78
C HIS A 242 11.42 5.27 35.88
N THR A 243 11.56 5.90 37.05
CA THR A 243 11.35 7.35 37.18
C THR A 243 12.47 8.13 36.50
N LEU A 244 13.71 7.62 36.60
CA LEU A 244 14.83 8.16 35.83
C LEU A 244 14.60 7.99 34.32
N CYS A 245 14.13 6.82 33.88
CA CYS A 245 13.82 6.59 32.46
C CYS A 245 12.80 7.60 31.93
N ASP A 246 11.71 7.81 32.66
CA ASP A 246 10.67 8.78 32.31
C ASP A 246 11.21 10.20 32.19
N SER A 247 12.06 10.62 33.13
CA SER A 247 12.66 11.96 33.11
C SER A 247 13.59 12.18 31.91
N LEU A 248 14.36 11.15 31.53
CA LEU A 248 15.24 11.19 30.37
C LEU A 248 14.44 11.29 29.07
N VAL A 249 13.43 10.43 28.91
CA VAL A 249 12.54 10.46 27.75
C VAL A 249 11.82 11.79 27.65
N ASP A 250 11.40 12.38 28.78
CA ASP A 250 10.73 13.66 28.78
C ASP A 250 11.59 14.76 28.18
N SER A 251 12.84 14.86 28.65
CA SER A 251 13.80 15.85 28.15
C SER A 251 14.10 15.64 26.66
N ILE A 252 14.38 14.40 26.25
CA ILE A 252 14.73 14.08 24.87
C ILE A 252 13.57 14.38 23.93
N MET A 253 12.34 13.98 24.29
CA MET A 253 11.18 14.19 23.44
C MET A 253 10.79 15.65 23.32
N ASP A 254 10.94 16.45 24.38
CA ASP A 254 10.68 17.89 24.31
C ASP A 254 11.64 18.58 23.31
N ASP A 255 12.92 18.20 23.33
CA ASP A 255 13.92 18.72 22.40
C ASP A 255 13.65 18.28 20.95
N LEU A 256 13.34 16.99 20.72
CA LEU A 256 13.06 16.45 19.39
C LEU A 256 11.81 17.10 18.78
N VAL A 257 10.73 17.21 19.55
CA VAL A 257 9.46 17.80 19.09
C VAL A 257 9.60 19.29 18.80
N ALA A 258 10.34 20.04 19.61
CA ALA A 258 10.53 21.47 19.42
C ALA A 258 11.28 21.81 18.11
N ASN A 259 12.23 20.96 17.73
CA ASN A 259 13.07 21.15 16.55
C ASN A 259 12.52 20.50 15.27
N TYR A 260 11.42 19.75 15.36
CA TYR A 260 10.86 19.02 14.22
C TYR A 260 9.99 19.90 13.31
N GLY A 261 10.18 19.76 11.99
CA GLY A 261 9.24 20.25 10.97
C GLY A 261 8.86 21.73 11.09
N GLU A 262 9.84 22.60 11.33
CA GLU A 262 9.65 24.05 11.54
C GLU A 262 8.69 24.39 12.69
N GLY A 263 8.61 23.53 13.71
CA GLY A 263 7.74 23.73 14.87
C GLY A 263 6.28 23.33 14.64
N ILE A 264 6.02 22.41 13.70
CA ILE A 264 4.68 21.89 13.41
C ILE A 264 3.91 21.43 14.65
N PHE A 265 4.62 20.86 15.64
CA PHE A 265 4.01 20.42 16.89
C PHE A 265 3.42 21.56 17.73
N ALA A 266 3.92 22.78 17.59
CA ALA A 266 3.41 23.97 18.28
C ALA A 266 2.27 24.67 17.52
N SER A 267 2.08 24.33 16.23
CA SER A 267 1.20 25.07 15.29
C SER A 267 -0.30 24.97 15.59
N SER A 268 -0.76 23.93 16.29
CA SER A 268 -2.17 23.80 16.70
C SER A 268 -2.32 22.98 17.98
N TYR A 269 -3.45 23.12 18.67
CA TYR A 269 -3.76 22.31 19.85
C TYR A 269 -3.79 20.80 19.55
N ARG A 270 -4.23 20.43 18.34
CA ARG A 270 -4.20 19.03 17.88
C ARG A 270 -2.77 18.51 17.82
N TYR A 271 -1.85 19.27 17.26
CA TYR A 271 -0.45 18.86 17.16
C TYR A 271 0.27 18.89 18.51
N ARG A 272 -0.07 19.83 19.41
CA ARG A 272 0.43 19.82 20.79
C ARG A 272 0.02 18.55 21.53
N TYR A 273 -1.23 18.09 21.35
CA TYR A 273 -1.66 16.81 21.89
C TYR A 273 -0.97 15.62 21.22
N ALA A 274 -0.71 15.68 19.91
CA ALA A 274 0.07 14.65 19.22
C ALA A 274 1.49 14.51 19.78
N ALA A 275 2.17 15.63 20.09
CA ALA A 275 3.46 15.62 20.78
C ALA A 275 3.39 14.94 22.16
N GLN A 276 2.37 15.27 22.97
CA GLN A 276 2.15 14.60 24.26
C GLN A 276 1.94 13.08 24.08
N ARG A 277 1.20 12.68 23.04
CA ARG A 277 1.01 11.25 22.72
C ARG A 277 2.32 10.57 22.32
N LEU A 278 3.17 11.21 21.52
CA LEU A 278 4.50 10.69 21.17
C LEU A 278 5.36 10.51 22.41
N LYS A 279 5.35 11.49 23.32
CA LYS A 279 6.06 11.44 24.60
C LYS A 279 5.62 10.26 25.46
N ARG A 280 4.31 10.03 25.59
CA ARG A 280 3.76 8.83 26.28
C ARG A 280 4.20 7.53 25.61
N MET A 281 4.18 7.49 24.27
CA MET A 281 4.58 6.31 23.51
C MET A 281 6.08 6.02 23.68
N GLY A 282 6.93 7.04 23.66
CA GLY A 282 8.36 6.94 23.95
C GLY A 282 8.62 6.36 25.35
N LYS A 283 7.92 6.86 26.38
CA LYS A 283 8.05 6.34 27.76
C LYS A 283 7.72 4.87 27.87
N LYS A 284 6.54 4.48 27.36
CA LYS A 284 6.11 3.07 27.39
C LYS A 284 7.07 2.16 26.64
N THR A 285 7.60 2.64 25.52
CA THR A 285 8.57 1.90 24.69
C THR A 285 9.89 1.72 25.43
N VAL A 286 10.44 2.78 26.01
CA VAL A 286 11.68 2.71 26.81
C VAL A 286 11.48 1.81 28.03
N LYS A 287 10.37 1.95 28.75
CA LYS A 287 10.03 1.08 29.88
C LYS A 287 10.05 -0.39 29.48
N ALA A 288 9.33 -0.76 28.41
CA ALA A 288 9.29 -2.14 27.92
C ALA A 288 10.66 -2.64 27.43
N VAL A 289 11.44 -1.77 26.78
CA VAL A 289 12.81 -2.08 26.36
C VAL A 289 13.72 -2.38 27.57
N VAL A 290 13.65 -1.58 28.63
CA VAL A 290 14.41 -1.78 29.86
C VAL A 290 13.98 -3.07 30.55
N GLU A 291 12.68 -3.30 30.70
CA GLU A 291 12.15 -4.54 31.28
C GLU A 291 12.61 -5.79 30.52
N HIS A 292 12.64 -5.74 29.18
CA HIS A 292 13.15 -6.83 28.36
C HIS A 292 14.64 -7.11 28.59
N VAL A 293 15.45 -6.09 28.85
CA VAL A 293 16.86 -6.27 29.22
C VAL A 293 16.98 -6.87 30.62
N GLN A 294 16.17 -6.39 31.56
CA GLN A 294 16.18 -6.84 32.96
C GLN A 294 15.75 -8.31 33.13
N LYS A 295 14.96 -8.85 32.20
CA LYS A 295 14.50 -10.24 32.20
C LYS A 295 15.51 -11.27 31.69
N GLY A 296 16.67 -10.84 31.19
CA GLY A 296 17.62 -11.77 30.58
C GLY A 296 19.08 -11.32 30.75
N ASP A 297 19.97 -12.11 30.17
CA ASP A 297 21.42 -11.93 30.26
C ASP A 297 21.99 -11.11 29.09
N PHE A 298 21.23 -10.96 28.00
CA PHE A 298 21.64 -10.18 26.83
C PHE A 298 21.81 -8.70 27.16
N GLN A 299 23.00 -8.16 26.93
CA GLN A 299 23.29 -6.75 27.16
C GLN A 299 23.29 -5.96 25.85
N PRO A 300 22.72 -4.74 25.82
CA PRO A 300 22.83 -3.86 24.67
C PRO A 300 24.29 -3.47 24.41
N ALA A 301 24.80 -3.83 23.24
CA ALA A 301 26.19 -3.60 22.86
C ALA A 301 26.35 -2.38 21.94
N ALA A 302 25.39 -2.17 21.02
CA ALA A 302 25.47 -1.07 20.06
C ALA A 302 24.08 -0.62 19.58
N PHE A 303 23.98 0.65 19.19
CA PHE A 303 22.74 1.30 18.74
C PHE A 303 22.98 2.14 17.48
N GLU A 304 21.99 2.20 16.59
CA GLU A 304 22.04 2.93 15.30
C GLU A 304 23.33 2.66 14.50
N VAL A 305 23.74 1.40 14.44
CA VAL A 305 25.00 0.99 13.81
C VAL A 305 24.88 1.03 12.30
N ARG A 306 25.61 1.94 11.67
CA ARG A 306 25.68 2.04 10.21
C ARG A 306 26.70 1.05 9.65
N PHE A 307 26.25 0.25 8.69
CA PHE A 307 27.13 -0.57 7.85
C PHE A 307 27.09 -0.06 6.41
N GLY A 308 28.25 0.18 5.82
CA GLY A 308 28.37 0.84 4.53
C GLY A 308 29.60 1.73 4.43
N ASP A 309 29.72 2.49 3.34
CA ASP A 309 30.83 3.40 3.16
C ASP A 309 30.89 4.47 4.27
N GLY A 310 32.02 4.55 4.97
CA GLY A 310 32.20 5.42 6.14
C GLY A 310 31.37 5.04 7.38
N GLY A 311 30.78 3.83 7.40
CA GLY A 311 30.06 3.28 8.56
C GLY A 311 30.99 2.70 9.62
N ALA A 312 30.41 2.36 10.79
CA ALA A 312 31.13 1.62 11.83
C ALA A 312 31.46 0.20 11.38
N PHE A 313 30.59 -0.37 10.55
CA PHE A 313 30.79 -1.66 9.88
C PHE A 313 30.99 -1.44 8.37
N PRO A 314 31.77 -2.29 7.69
CA PRO A 314 31.89 -2.26 6.23
C PRO A 314 30.56 -2.66 5.55
N PRO A 315 30.34 -2.30 4.28
CA PRO A 315 29.20 -2.79 3.52
C PRO A 315 29.25 -4.31 3.37
N ILE A 316 28.07 -4.95 3.34
CA ILE A 316 28.01 -6.33 2.86
C ILE A 316 28.29 -6.29 1.35
N THR A 317 29.37 -6.94 0.96
CA THR A 317 29.87 -6.92 -0.41
C THR A 317 29.39 -8.16 -1.14
N VAL A 318 28.72 -7.97 -2.26
CA VAL A 318 28.19 -9.06 -3.09
C VAL A 318 28.78 -8.96 -4.49
N GLU A 319 29.52 -9.98 -4.89
CA GLU A 319 30.02 -10.11 -6.25
C GLU A 319 28.93 -10.63 -7.19
N LEU A 320 28.83 -10.05 -8.37
CA LEU A 320 27.91 -10.43 -9.44
C LEU A 320 28.60 -11.32 -10.48
N PRO A 321 27.83 -12.07 -11.30
CA PRO A 321 28.40 -12.96 -12.32
C PRO A 321 29.29 -12.27 -13.37
N ASP A 322 29.11 -10.97 -13.58
CA ASP A 322 29.91 -10.16 -14.51
C ASP A 322 31.21 -9.60 -13.88
N GLY A 323 31.49 -9.98 -12.63
CA GLY A 323 32.64 -9.50 -11.85
C GLY A 323 32.45 -8.12 -11.21
N SER A 324 31.31 -7.45 -11.42
CA SER A 324 31.00 -6.21 -10.71
C SER A 324 30.59 -6.47 -9.27
N THR A 325 30.67 -5.43 -8.45
CA THR A 325 30.44 -5.54 -7.00
C THR A 325 29.30 -4.65 -6.56
N VAL A 326 28.41 -5.21 -5.75
CA VAL A 326 27.29 -4.52 -5.11
C VAL A 326 27.60 -4.31 -3.64
N TRP A 327 27.37 -3.09 -3.16
CA TRP A 327 27.50 -2.74 -1.74
C TRP A 327 26.11 -2.62 -1.13
N LEU A 328 25.82 -3.50 -0.19
CA LEU A 328 24.62 -3.41 0.62
C LEU A 328 24.93 -2.60 1.88
N GLU A 329 24.13 -1.56 2.08
CA GLU A 329 24.29 -0.59 3.15
C GLU A 329 23.02 -0.52 3.98
N GLY A 330 23.15 -0.11 5.23
CA GLY A 330 22.00 0.00 6.11
C GLY A 330 22.35 0.50 7.49
N ARG A 331 21.35 0.43 8.36
CA ARG A 331 21.47 0.85 9.75
C ARG A 331 20.75 -0.15 10.64
N ILE A 332 21.49 -0.71 11.58
CA ILE A 332 21.00 -1.66 12.58
C ILE A 332 20.59 -0.85 13.81
N ASP A 333 19.31 -0.84 14.17
CA ASP A 333 18.84 0.00 15.28
C ASP A 333 19.47 -0.42 16.62
N ARG A 334 19.57 -1.72 16.87
CA ARG A 334 20.16 -2.25 18.11
C ARG A 334 20.76 -3.64 17.94
N ILE A 335 21.91 -3.85 18.58
CA ILE A 335 22.61 -5.12 18.71
C ILE A 335 22.77 -5.45 20.19
N ASP A 336 22.31 -6.63 20.60
CA ASP A 336 22.55 -7.16 21.94
C ASP A 336 23.43 -8.41 21.87
N ILE A 337 24.27 -8.58 22.88
CA ILE A 337 25.23 -9.68 22.97
C ILE A 337 25.04 -10.42 24.31
N LEU A 338 25.08 -11.75 24.23
CA LEU A 338 25.25 -12.65 25.37
C LEU A 338 26.62 -13.31 25.23
N ASP A 339 27.51 -13.08 26.20
CA ASP A 339 28.80 -13.75 26.25
C ASP A 339 28.66 -15.06 27.06
N ASP A 340 28.95 -16.21 26.44
CA ASP A 340 28.84 -17.58 27.00
C ASP A 340 30.17 -18.34 26.79
N GLY A 341 31.10 -18.11 27.73
CA GLY A 341 32.47 -18.63 27.62
C GLY A 341 33.20 -18.05 26.41
N ASP A 342 33.68 -18.93 25.53
CA ASP A 342 34.39 -18.55 24.30
C ASP A 342 33.44 -18.20 23.14
N THR A 343 32.12 -18.39 23.32
CA THR A 343 31.10 -18.13 22.29
C THR A 343 30.21 -16.97 22.73
N SER A 344 29.93 -16.04 21.82
CA SER A 344 28.96 -14.98 22.08
C SER A 344 27.79 -15.07 21.12
N TYR A 345 26.58 -14.91 21.63
CA TYR A 345 25.36 -14.93 20.86
C TYR A 345 24.90 -13.51 20.56
N VAL A 346 24.54 -13.24 19.31
CA VAL A 346 24.15 -11.91 18.83
C VAL A 346 22.67 -11.92 18.46
N LYS A 347 21.91 -10.95 18.98
CA LYS A 347 20.58 -10.62 18.44
C LYS A 347 20.52 -9.21 17.90
N VAL A 348 19.76 -9.06 16.82
CA VAL A 348 19.46 -7.76 16.22
C VAL A 348 18.00 -7.41 16.48
N ILE A 349 17.76 -6.16 16.87
CA ILE A 349 16.43 -5.62 17.10
C ILE A 349 16.25 -4.40 16.19
N ASP A 350 15.13 -4.37 15.47
CA ASP A 350 14.69 -3.26 14.63
C ASP A 350 13.35 -2.74 15.20
N TYR A 351 13.26 -1.43 15.41
CA TYR A 351 12.07 -0.82 15.96
C TYR A 351 11.10 -0.42 14.85
N LYS A 352 9.79 -0.65 15.07
CA LYS A 352 8.74 -0.34 14.09
C LYS A 352 7.49 0.18 14.77
N THR A 353 6.92 1.27 14.25
CA THR A 353 5.62 1.80 14.67
C THR A 353 4.44 1.01 14.08
N GLY A 354 4.67 0.27 13.00
CA GLY A 354 3.70 -0.63 12.38
C GLY A 354 3.76 -2.05 12.94
N ARG A 355 2.65 -2.79 12.88
CA ARG A 355 2.63 -4.22 13.24
C ARG A 355 3.38 -4.99 12.17
N GLN A 356 4.62 -5.36 12.46
CA GLN A 356 5.45 -6.18 11.60
C GLN A 356 5.62 -7.57 12.19
N ASN A 357 5.64 -8.57 11.34
CA ASN A 357 5.94 -9.95 11.71
C ASN A 357 6.92 -10.51 10.70
N LEU A 358 7.99 -11.14 11.19
CA LEU A 358 8.96 -11.78 10.30
C LEU A 358 8.46 -13.17 9.92
N ARG A 359 8.03 -13.32 8.67
CA ARG A 359 7.61 -14.60 8.13
C ARG A 359 8.68 -15.17 7.21
N LEU A 360 9.00 -16.44 7.45
CA LEU A 360 10.08 -17.10 6.73
C LEU A 360 9.80 -17.32 5.24
N ASP A 361 8.53 -17.43 4.86
CA ASP A 361 8.13 -17.49 3.45
C ASP A 361 8.34 -16.14 2.73
N GLU A 362 8.17 -15.01 3.43
CA GLU A 362 8.53 -13.69 2.90
C GLU A 362 10.04 -13.49 2.79
N VAL A 363 10.81 -14.04 3.74
CA VAL A 363 12.29 -14.09 3.64
C VAL A 363 12.70 -14.88 2.40
N TYR A 364 12.08 -16.05 2.16
CA TYR A 364 12.35 -16.90 1.00
C TYR A 364 12.15 -16.15 -0.33
N TYR A 365 11.05 -15.40 -0.46
CA TYR A 365 10.78 -14.61 -1.67
C TYR A 365 11.58 -13.30 -1.78
N GLY A 366 12.41 -12.96 -0.80
CA GLY A 366 13.15 -11.71 -0.76
C GLY A 366 12.31 -10.47 -0.41
N LEU A 367 11.14 -10.66 0.21
CA LEU A 367 10.23 -9.60 0.63
C LEU A 367 10.54 -9.07 2.04
N SER A 368 11.24 -9.84 2.88
CA SER A 368 11.65 -9.43 4.22
C SER A 368 13.05 -9.97 4.55
N MET A 369 14.08 -9.29 4.06
CA MET A 369 15.49 -9.67 4.18
C MET A 369 16.26 -8.83 5.20
N GLN A 370 15.75 -7.63 5.54
CA GLN A 370 16.44 -6.61 6.35
C GLN A 370 17.09 -7.18 7.62
N LEU A 371 16.30 -7.82 8.47
CA LEU A 371 16.77 -8.36 9.74
C LEU A 371 17.85 -9.44 9.59
N ILE A 372 17.75 -10.29 8.56
CA ILE A 372 18.72 -11.37 8.31
C ILE A 372 20.07 -10.80 7.85
N LEU A 373 20.04 -9.84 6.93
CA LEU A 373 21.25 -9.15 6.48
C LEU A 373 21.87 -8.31 7.59
N TYR A 374 21.08 -7.72 8.48
CA TYR A 374 21.61 -6.98 9.63
C TYR A 374 22.33 -7.90 10.61
N LEU A 375 21.77 -9.08 10.88
CA LEU A 375 22.46 -10.09 11.67
C LEU A 375 23.75 -10.54 10.98
N GLN A 376 23.72 -10.77 9.66
CA GLN A 376 24.92 -11.11 8.90
C GLN A 376 26.01 -10.04 9.02
N ALA A 377 25.64 -8.77 8.87
CA ALA A 377 26.56 -7.65 9.05
C ALA A 377 27.18 -7.69 10.46
N ALA A 378 26.38 -7.88 11.51
CA ALA A 378 26.89 -7.95 12.88
C ALA A 378 27.81 -9.16 13.13
N LEU A 379 27.45 -10.36 12.64
CA LEU A 379 28.22 -11.58 12.83
C LEU A 379 29.61 -11.51 12.16
N GLN A 380 29.74 -10.77 11.06
CA GLN A 380 31.01 -10.57 10.36
C GLN A 380 31.97 -9.61 11.08
N GLN A 381 31.52 -8.90 12.12
CA GLN A 381 32.30 -7.88 12.83
C GLN A 381 32.78 -8.32 14.21
N SER A 382 33.23 -9.57 14.33
CA SER A 382 33.75 -10.14 15.57
C SER A 382 34.87 -9.29 16.19
N SER A 383 35.82 -8.82 15.38
CA SER A 383 36.91 -7.95 15.82
C SER A 383 36.45 -6.57 16.32
N VAL A 384 35.53 -5.91 15.60
CA VAL A 384 34.99 -4.59 15.98
C VAL A 384 34.16 -4.70 17.25
N LEU A 385 33.41 -5.79 17.40
CA LEU A 385 32.66 -6.10 18.61
C LEU A 385 33.56 -6.61 19.73
N GLY A 386 34.84 -6.92 19.51
CA GLY A 386 35.76 -7.42 20.53
C GLY A 386 35.46 -8.84 21.02
N ARG A 387 34.88 -9.69 20.16
CA ARG A 387 34.51 -11.09 20.44
C ARG A 387 35.17 -12.00 19.42
N SER A 388 35.44 -13.26 19.80
CA SER A 388 36.12 -14.23 18.93
C SER A 388 35.15 -15.10 18.11
N ASN A 389 34.10 -15.64 18.74
CA ASN A 389 33.17 -16.57 18.10
C ASN A 389 31.72 -16.07 18.23
N LEU A 390 31.21 -15.41 17.19
CA LEU A 390 29.84 -14.90 17.16
C LEU A 390 28.88 -15.91 16.55
N LYS A 391 27.78 -16.19 17.25
CA LYS A 391 26.67 -17.02 16.77
C LYS A 391 25.34 -16.26 16.73
N PRO A 392 24.43 -16.59 15.81
CA PRO A 392 23.11 -15.98 15.77
C PRO A 392 22.27 -16.44 16.96
N ALA A 393 21.71 -15.48 17.70
CA ALA A 393 20.73 -15.74 18.76
C ALA A 393 19.30 -15.52 18.28
N GLY A 394 19.10 -14.53 17.41
CA GLY A 394 17.79 -14.20 16.85
C GLY A 394 17.74 -12.83 16.22
N VAL A 395 16.63 -12.55 15.55
CA VAL A 395 16.35 -11.26 14.92
C VAL A 395 14.92 -10.86 15.20
N PHE A 396 14.70 -9.58 15.51
CA PHE A 396 13.45 -9.13 16.11
C PHE A 396 12.98 -7.79 15.58
N TYR A 397 11.69 -7.70 15.29
CA TYR A 397 10.94 -6.45 15.29
C TYR A 397 10.39 -6.19 16.69
N PHE A 398 10.66 -4.99 17.20
CA PHE A 398 10.04 -4.44 18.40
C PHE A 398 8.98 -3.42 18.01
N HIS A 399 7.73 -3.63 18.45
CA HIS A 399 6.62 -2.77 18.07
C HIS A 399 6.50 -1.57 19.02
N ILE A 400 6.79 -0.38 18.51
CA ILE A 400 6.62 0.90 19.20
C ILE A 400 5.13 1.29 19.16
N HIS A 401 4.46 1.27 20.31
CA HIS A 401 3.05 1.67 20.41
C HIS A 401 2.64 2.09 21.81
N ASP A 402 1.43 2.65 21.89
CA ASP A 402 0.70 2.94 23.13
C ASP A 402 -0.51 1.98 23.20
N PRO A 403 -0.31 0.71 23.66
CA PRO A 403 -1.37 -0.30 23.63
C PRO A 403 -2.52 0.03 24.59
N LEU A 404 -3.72 -0.30 24.14
CA LEU A 404 -4.92 -0.39 24.97
C LEU A 404 -5.22 -1.87 25.20
N VAL A 405 -5.21 -2.27 26.48
CA VAL A 405 -5.56 -3.64 26.87
C VAL A 405 -7.06 -3.73 27.10
N GLN A 406 -7.72 -4.62 26.39
CA GLN A 406 -9.11 -4.99 26.65
C GLN A 406 -9.11 -6.24 27.54
N THR A 407 -9.38 -6.07 28.82
CA THR A 407 -9.48 -7.18 29.78
C THR A 407 -10.64 -6.96 30.74
N SER A 408 -11.28 -8.06 31.17
CA SER A 408 -12.26 -8.05 32.26
C SER A 408 -11.60 -8.03 33.64
N GLU A 409 -10.28 -8.25 33.69
CA GLU A 409 -9.50 -8.25 34.92
C GLU A 409 -9.27 -6.81 35.40
N MET A 410 -9.74 -6.50 36.61
CA MET A 410 -9.55 -5.18 37.23
C MET A 410 -8.31 -5.12 38.14
N ILE A 411 -7.57 -6.22 38.26
CA ILE A 411 -6.36 -6.31 39.08
C ILE A 411 -5.19 -5.69 38.32
N ALA A 412 -4.59 -4.64 38.90
CA ALA A 412 -3.52 -3.88 38.27
C ALA A 412 -2.36 -4.74 37.76
N GLU A 413 -1.95 -5.75 38.53
CA GLU A 413 -0.85 -6.67 38.16
C GLU A 413 -1.17 -7.48 36.89
N LYS A 414 -2.39 -8.01 36.77
CA LYS A 414 -2.84 -8.73 35.57
C LYS A 414 -2.96 -7.81 34.36
N VAL A 415 -3.36 -6.56 34.58
CA VAL A 415 -3.40 -5.55 33.50
C VAL A 415 -1.98 -5.26 33.01
N GLU A 416 -1.00 -5.14 33.91
CA GLU A 416 0.41 -4.93 33.56
C GLU A 416 0.99 -6.14 32.82
N GLU A 417 0.64 -7.37 33.21
CA GLU A 417 1.01 -8.59 32.46
C GLU A 417 0.47 -8.57 31.03
N GLU A 418 -0.81 -8.25 30.85
CA GLU A 418 -1.41 -8.14 29.52
C GLU A 418 -0.79 -7.00 28.70
N LEU A 419 -0.36 -5.91 29.35
CA LEU A 419 0.37 -4.82 28.71
C LEU A 419 1.75 -5.29 28.24
N ARG A 420 2.51 -6.02 29.07
CA ARG A 420 3.82 -6.60 28.71
C ARG A 420 3.70 -7.52 27.50
N LYS A 421 2.66 -8.35 27.44
CA LYS A 421 2.40 -9.23 26.28
C LYS A 421 2.24 -8.49 24.95
N GLN A 422 1.81 -7.23 24.97
CA GLN A 422 1.69 -6.42 23.75
C GLN A 422 3.06 -6.00 23.19
N PHE A 423 4.09 -5.89 24.04
CA PHE A 423 5.45 -5.54 23.65
C PHE A 423 6.33 -6.74 23.26
N ARG A 424 5.80 -7.97 23.36
CA ARG A 424 6.50 -9.18 22.91
C ARG A 424 7.01 -9.03 21.48
N MET A 425 8.32 -9.22 21.32
CA MET A 425 8.98 -9.10 20.02
C MET A 425 8.49 -10.16 19.04
N LYS A 426 8.56 -9.83 17.74
CA LYS A 426 8.24 -10.72 16.63
C LYS A 426 9.49 -10.94 15.80
N GLY A 427 9.75 -12.16 15.35
CA GLY A 427 11.07 -12.47 14.82
C GLY A 427 11.38 -13.95 14.78
N LEU A 428 12.64 -14.27 14.52
CA LEU A 428 13.19 -15.62 14.52
C LEU A 428 14.17 -15.77 15.69
N VAL A 429 14.12 -16.89 16.39
CA VAL A 429 14.99 -17.19 17.55
C VAL A 429 15.81 -18.44 17.25
N LEU A 430 17.04 -18.52 17.77
CA LEU A 430 17.81 -19.77 17.77
C LEU A 430 17.05 -20.84 18.58
N LYS A 431 16.94 -22.05 18.02
CA LYS A 431 16.34 -23.20 18.68
C LYS A 431 17.29 -23.82 19.73
N ASP A 432 17.70 -23.03 20.72
CA ASP A 432 18.43 -23.48 21.92
C ASP A 432 17.69 -22.97 23.17
N VAL A 433 17.32 -23.90 24.04
CA VAL A 433 16.58 -23.63 25.29
C VAL A 433 17.36 -22.68 26.19
N ARG A 434 18.68 -22.84 26.29
CA ARG A 434 19.55 -22.00 27.13
C ARG A 434 19.56 -20.57 26.62
N VAL A 435 19.72 -20.39 25.30
CA VAL A 435 19.72 -19.06 24.67
C VAL A 435 18.35 -18.39 24.81
N ILE A 436 17.25 -19.14 24.68
CA ILE A 436 15.89 -18.63 24.91
C ILE A 436 15.71 -18.20 26.38
N GLN A 437 16.16 -19.01 27.34
CA GLN A 437 16.09 -18.68 28.76
C GLN A 437 16.93 -17.45 29.09
N SER A 438 18.12 -17.28 28.49
CA SER A 438 18.90 -16.05 28.64
C SER A 438 18.27 -14.82 28.00
N MET A 439 17.23 -14.95 27.17
CA MET A 439 16.41 -13.81 26.72
C MET A 439 15.23 -13.51 27.66
N ASP A 440 14.79 -14.48 28.45
CA ASP A 440 13.65 -14.40 29.38
C ASP A 440 13.78 -15.48 30.47
N HIS A 441 14.38 -15.13 31.61
CA HIS A 441 14.61 -16.04 32.75
C HIS A 441 13.30 -16.58 33.33
N ASP A 442 12.23 -15.78 33.24
CA ASP A 442 10.93 -16.08 33.85
C ASP A 442 10.02 -16.93 32.94
N ILE A 443 10.53 -17.40 31.80
CA ILE A 443 9.73 -18.11 30.80
C ILE A 443 9.05 -19.37 31.38
N LYS A 444 7.72 -19.30 31.51
CA LYS A 444 6.86 -20.43 31.91
C LYS A 444 5.78 -20.64 30.84
N GLY A 445 6.01 -21.58 29.93
CA GLY A 445 5.17 -21.71 28.75
C GLY A 445 5.55 -20.69 27.69
N ASN A 446 4.71 -19.69 27.42
CA ASN A 446 4.98 -18.66 26.41
C ASN A 446 5.84 -17.54 27.01
N SER A 447 6.89 -17.13 26.30
CA SER A 447 7.67 -15.95 26.68
C SER A 447 6.86 -14.66 26.48
N GLU A 448 7.09 -13.69 27.37
CA GLU A 448 6.59 -12.32 27.23
C GLU A 448 7.53 -11.45 26.36
N VAL A 449 8.78 -11.87 26.17
CA VAL A 449 9.83 -11.09 25.50
C VAL A 449 10.01 -11.51 24.04
N VAL A 450 10.07 -12.82 23.78
CA VAL A 450 10.41 -13.39 22.46
C VAL A 450 9.31 -14.31 21.89
N PRO A 451 9.26 -14.57 20.58
CA PRO A 451 8.25 -15.43 19.96
C PRO A 451 8.58 -16.94 20.14
N ALA A 452 8.90 -17.33 21.37
CA ALA A 452 9.23 -18.70 21.75
C ALA A 452 8.45 -19.17 22.98
N ALA A 453 8.28 -20.48 23.10
CA ALA A 453 7.67 -21.12 24.25
C ALA A 453 8.41 -22.40 24.63
N ILE A 454 8.50 -22.68 25.93
CA ILE A 454 9.11 -23.89 26.49
C ILE A 454 8.02 -24.78 27.08
N ASN A 455 8.04 -26.06 26.73
CA ASN A 455 7.16 -27.08 27.25
C ASN A 455 7.59 -27.51 28.66
N THR A 456 6.68 -28.17 29.40
CA THR A 456 6.98 -28.70 30.75
C THR A 456 8.11 -29.74 30.77
N ASN A 457 8.37 -30.41 29.64
CA ASN A 457 9.48 -31.34 29.46
C ASN A 457 10.82 -30.66 29.12
N GLY A 458 10.89 -29.33 29.13
CA GLY A 458 12.11 -28.55 28.84
C GLY A 458 12.41 -28.38 27.36
N THR A 459 11.56 -28.84 26.44
CA THR A 459 11.76 -28.67 24.99
C THR A 459 11.09 -27.40 24.45
N VAL A 460 11.62 -26.86 23.35
CA VAL A 460 10.98 -25.75 22.62
C VAL A 460 9.69 -26.23 21.97
N ARG A 461 8.60 -25.48 22.15
CA ARG A 461 7.29 -25.78 21.56
C ARG A 461 7.30 -25.57 20.05
N GLU A 462 6.65 -26.47 19.31
CA GLU A 462 6.59 -26.44 17.83
C GLU A 462 5.97 -25.15 17.26
N SER A 463 5.08 -24.50 17.99
CA SER A 463 4.46 -23.23 17.58
C SER A 463 5.40 -22.02 17.68
N SER A 464 6.63 -22.20 18.19
CA SER A 464 7.62 -21.13 18.33
C SER A 464 8.23 -20.78 16.96
N ASN A 465 8.59 -19.51 16.76
CA ASN A 465 9.24 -19.08 15.50
C ASN A 465 10.76 -19.23 15.64
N VAL A 466 11.25 -20.47 15.53
CA VAL A 466 12.63 -20.84 15.84
C VAL A 466 13.35 -21.47 14.65
N VAL A 467 14.65 -21.22 14.54
CA VAL A 467 15.54 -21.76 13.51
C VAL A 467 16.65 -22.57 14.17
N ALA A 468 16.92 -23.78 13.68
CA ALA A 468 17.97 -24.62 14.24
C ALA A 468 19.37 -24.04 13.96
N GLU A 469 20.34 -24.40 14.80
CA GLU A 469 21.71 -23.85 14.72
C GLU A 469 22.37 -24.10 13.35
N ASP A 470 22.18 -25.30 12.80
CA ASP A 470 22.69 -25.72 11.50
C ASP A 470 21.97 -25.08 10.30
N GLU A 471 20.77 -24.52 10.53
CA GLU A 471 19.97 -23.86 9.51
C GLU A 471 20.28 -22.38 9.35
N TRP A 472 20.82 -21.72 10.38
CA TRP A 472 21.15 -20.29 10.31
C TRP A 472 22.15 -19.95 9.20
N PRO A 473 23.26 -20.70 9.00
CA PRO A 473 24.15 -20.45 7.87
C PRO A 473 23.44 -20.56 6.51
N MET A 474 22.51 -21.52 6.37
CA MET A 474 21.74 -21.69 5.14
C MET A 474 20.79 -20.51 4.90
N LEU A 475 20.13 -20.01 5.95
CA LEU A 475 19.26 -18.85 5.89
C LEU A 475 20.03 -17.58 5.49
N LEU A 476 21.20 -17.35 6.10
CA LEU A 476 22.08 -16.22 5.79
C LEU A 476 22.58 -16.29 4.33
N GLN A 477 22.97 -17.48 3.88
CA GLN A 477 23.41 -17.72 2.50
C GLN A 477 22.29 -17.46 1.49
N HIS A 478 21.10 -18.02 1.71
CA HIS A 478 19.92 -17.82 0.86
C HIS A 478 19.59 -16.34 0.69
N VAL A 479 19.57 -15.57 1.79
CA VAL A 479 19.27 -14.14 1.73
C VAL A 479 20.36 -13.36 1.00
N THR A 480 21.63 -13.73 1.18
CA THR A 480 22.75 -13.15 0.41
C THR A 480 22.61 -13.43 -1.08
N ASP A 481 22.26 -14.65 -1.45
CA ASP A 481 22.09 -15.08 -2.84
C ASP A 481 20.86 -14.43 -3.48
N THR A 482 19.78 -14.28 -2.71
CA THR A 482 18.59 -13.55 -3.12
C THR A 482 18.92 -12.08 -3.37
N ALA A 483 19.67 -11.43 -2.46
CA ALA A 483 20.12 -10.06 -2.66
C ALA A 483 21.00 -9.90 -3.91
N ARG A 484 21.93 -10.85 -4.15
CA ARG A 484 22.73 -10.92 -5.39
C ARG A 484 21.85 -10.98 -6.63
N ASN A 485 20.88 -11.88 -6.65
CA ASN A 485 20.00 -12.10 -7.78
C ASN A 485 19.13 -10.88 -8.10
N LEU A 486 18.60 -10.22 -7.06
CA LEU A 486 17.81 -8.99 -7.22
C LEU A 486 18.67 -7.84 -7.74
N ALA A 487 19.87 -7.64 -7.19
CA ALA A 487 20.80 -6.61 -7.65
C ALA A 487 21.22 -6.84 -9.11
N ASN A 488 21.50 -8.09 -9.49
CA ASN A 488 21.80 -8.45 -10.88
C ASN A 488 20.65 -8.10 -11.83
N LYS A 489 19.40 -8.45 -11.48
CA LYS A 489 18.21 -8.11 -12.28
C LYS A 489 18.02 -6.60 -12.44
N ILE A 490 18.30 -5.81 -11.39
CA ILE A 490 18.29 -4.34 -11.46
C ILE A 490 19.31 -3.84 -12.48
N LEU A 491 20.54 -4.35 -12.44
CA LEU A 491 21.62 -3.93 -13.34
C LEU A 491 21.48 -4.47 -14.77
N GLN A 492 20.66 -5.51 -14.97
CA GLN A 492 20.20 -5.94 -16.30
C GLN A 492 19.09 -5.03 -16.86
N GLY A 493 18.64 -4.03 -16.09
CA GLY A 493 17.65 -3.06 -16.53
C GLY A 493 16.20 -3.55 -16.43
N ASN A 494 15.93 -4.58 -15.63
CA ASN A 494 14.54 -5.04 -15.45
C ASN A 494 13.68 -3.94 -14.81
N ALA A 495 12.67 -3.51 -15.55
CA ALA A 495 11.70 -2.49 -15.16
C ALA A 495 10.24 -2.97 -15.34
N ALA A 496 10.03 -4.28 -15.40
CA ALA A 496 8.73 -4.86 -15.68
C ALA A 496 7.68 -4.51 -14.60
N ILE A 497 6.42 -4.35 -15.02
CA ILE A 497 5.29 -4.14 -14.12
C ILE A 497 4.81 -5.50 -13.61
N GLU A 498 5.55 -6.05 -12.64
CA GLU A 498 5.29 -7.38 -12.07
C GLU A 498 5.05 -7.29 -10.55
N PRO A 499 3.89 -6.76 -10.11
CA PRO A 499 3.55 -6.76 -8.69
C PRO A 499 3.30 -8.19 -8.20
N TYR A 500 3.84 -8.55 -7.03
CA TYR A 500 3.44 -9.81 -6.41
C TYR A 500 1.99 -9.76 -5.92
N ARG A 501 1.38 -10.93 -5.83
CA ARG A 501 0.14 -11.17 -5.09
C ARG A 501 0.28 -12.40 -4.21
N ARG A 502 -0.07 -12.25 -2.94
CA ARG A 502 0.03 -13.31 -1.94
C ARG A 502 -1.20 -13.27 -1.06
N GLU A 503 -2.04 -14.30 -1.16
CA GLU A 503 -3.36 -14.34 -0.51
C GLU A 503 -4.19 -13.08 -0.83
N LYS A 504 -4.45 -12.23 0.16
CA LYS A 504 -5.17 -10.95 0.03
C LYS A 504 -4.24 -9.74 -0.16
N ASP A 505 -2.94 -9.91 0.09
CA ASP A 505 -1.95 -8.85 0.01
C ASP A 505 -1.29 -8.81 -1.37
N SER A 506 -0.85 -7.60 -1.77
CA SER A 506 -0.14 -7.39 -3.02
C SER A 506 0.86 -6.25 -2.89
N ALA A 507 1.83 -6.20 -3.79
CA ALA A 507 2.73 -5.05 -3.89
C ALA A 507 1.98 -3.73 -4.13
N CYS A 508 0.76 -3.79 -4.68
CA CYS A 508 -0.03 -2.63 -5.05
C CYS A 508 -0.78 -1.99 -3.87
N SER A 509 -1.04 -2.73 -2.78
CA SER A 509 -1.95 -2.29 -1.70
C SER A 509 -1.60 -0.94 -1.08
N TYR A 510 -0.31 -0.64 -0.97
CA TYR A 510 0.21 0.63 -0.44
C TYR A 510 1.17 1.32 -1.41
N CYS A 511 1.12 0.97 -2.70
CA CYS A 511 2.03 1.55 -3.70
C CYS A 511 1.53 2.93 -4.16
N PRO A 512 2.31 4.00 -4.02
CA PRO A 512 1.91 5.33 -4.47
C PRO A 512 2.01 5.50 -6.01
N TYR A 513 2.55 4.51 -6.72
CA TYR A 513 2.87 4.61 -8.14
C TYR A 513 1.81 3.98 -9.07
N HIS A 514 0.64 3.61 -8.54
CA HIS A 514 -0.44 2.99 -9.34
C HIS A 514 -0.86 3.84 -10.54
N SER A 515 -0.99 5.16 -10.36
CA SER A 515 -1.35 6.09 -11.44
C SER A 515 -0.26 6.25 -12.52
N ILE A 516 0.99 5.91 -12.19
CA ILE A 516 2.13 5.95 -13.10
C ILE A 516 2.23 4.62 -13.87
N CYS A 517 2.14 3.49 -13.16
CA CYS A 517 2.27 2.18 -13.79
C CYS A 517 1.02 1.79 -14.57
N GLN A 518 -0.16 2.31 -14.23
CA GLN A 518 -1.43 2.00 -14.89
C GLN A 518 -1.71 0.49 -14.98
N PHE A 519 -1.24 -0.27 -13.99
CA PHE A 519 -1.39 -1.72 -13.96
C PHE A 519 -2.87 -2.08 -13.92
N ASP A 520 -3.32 -2.80 -14.93
CA ASP A 520 -4.69 -3.26 -15.08
C ASP A 520 -4.68 -4.73 -15.51
N PRO A 521 -5.13 -5.68 -14.65
CA PRO A 521 -5.21 -7.09 -14.98
C PRO A 521 -6.10 -7.45 -16.17
N LEU A 522 -6.95 -6.52 -16.64
CA LEU A 522 -7.76 -6.71 -17.84
C LEU A 522 -6.95 -6.53 -19.13
N PHE A 523 -5.81 -5.84 -19.06
CA PHE A 523 -4.89 -5.70 -20.19
C PHE A 523 -3.98 -6.92 -20.31
N GLU A 524 -3.81 -7.40 -21.54
CA GLU A 524 -2.89 -8.49 -21.84
C GLU A 524 -1.45 -8.13 -21.41
N GLY A 525 -0.77 -9.10 -20.78
CA GLY A 525 0.59 -8.92 -20.27
C GLY A 525 0.70 -8.31 -18.87
N ASN A 526 -0.37 -7.69 -18.35
CA ASN A 526 -0.41 -7.21 -16.96
C ASN A 526 -0.87 -8.34 -16.02
N GLN A 527 0.08 -9.02 -15.40
CA GLN A 527 -0.24 -10.14 -14.50
C GLN A 527 0.44 -9.98 -13.15
N TYR A 528 -0.26 -10.46 -12.11
CA TYR A 528 0.34 -10.59 -10.79
C TYR A 528 1.32 -11.77 -10.78
N ARG A 529 2.46 -11.60 -10.11
CA ARG A 529 3.30 -12.74 -9.71
C ARG A 529 2.71 -13.39 -8.47
N TYR A 530 1.99 -14.50 -8.64
CA TYR A 530 1.37 -15.22 -7.54
C TYR A 530 2.43 -15.93 -6.70
N LEU A 531 2.51 -15.57 -5.42
CA LEU A 531 3.44 -16.16 -4.44
C LEU A 531 2.64 -17.02 -3.45
N PRO A 532 2.79 -18.36 -3.48
CA PRO A 532 2.16 -19.23 -2.51
C PRO A 532 2.58 -18.92 -1.07
N SER A 533 1.65 -19.00 -0.14
CA SER A 533 1.93 -18.92 1.30
C SER A 533 2.50 -20.26 1.78
N TYR A 534 3.63 -20.23 2.48
CA TYR A 534 4.26 -21.44 3.01
C TYR A 534 4.26 -21.42 4.54
N SER A 535 4.13 -22.61 5.13
CA SER A 535 4.40 -22.78 6.56
C SER A 535 5.89 -22.54 6.84
N HIS A 536 6.23 -22.23 8.09
CA HIS A 536 7.61 -22.05 8.53
C HIS A 536 8.50 -23.24 8.10
N THR A 537 8.06 -24.48 8.41
CA THR A 537 8.79 -25.70 8.05
C THR A 537 8.98 -25.85 6.54
N LYS A 538 7.96 -25.50 5.74
CA LYS A 538 8.04 -25.62 4.29
C LYS A 538 8.99 -24.58 3.68
N ALA A 539 8.98 -23.35 4.19
CA ALA A 539 9.90 -22.31 3.76
C ALA A 539 11.36 -22.71 4.05
N MET A 540 11.66 -23.23 5.26
CA MET A 540 13.01 -23.74 5.55
C MET A 540 13.39 -24.93 4.65
N GLU A 541 12.46 -25.85 4.36
CA GLU A 541 12.74 -26.98 3.45
C GLU A 541 13.16 -26.50 2.05
N LEU A 542 12.51 -25.44 1.53
CA LEU A 542 12.84 -24.85 0.23
C LEU A 542 14.21 -24.17 0.28
N ILE A 543 14.48 -23.37 1.31
CA ILE A 543 15.79 -22.72 1.53
C ILE A 543 16.91 -23.77 1.56
N ARG A 544 16.72 -24.88 2.28
CA ARG A 544 17.69 -25.99 2.34
C ARG A 544 17.92 -26.66 0.98
N LYS A 545 16.96 -26.63 0.06
CA LYS A 545 17.10 -27.22 -1.29
C LYS A 545 17.83 -26.30 -2.26
N GLU A 546 17.74 -24.99 -2.06
CA GLU A 546 18.39 -24.00 -2.95
C GLU A 546 19.85 -23.74 -2.57
N VAL A 547 20.20 -23.91 -1.29
CA VAL A 547 21.57 -23.71 -0.78
C VAL A 547 22.44 -24.97 -0.88
N LYS A 548 21.84 -26.15 -1.04
CA LYS A 548 22.55 -27.42 -1.30
C LYS A 548 22.90 -27.55 -2.77
#